data_AF-A0A930WHC8-F1
#
_entry.id   AF-A0A930WHC8-F1
#
_cell.length_a   1.000
_cell.length_b   1.000
_cell.length_c   1.000
_cell.angle_alpha   90.00
_cell.angle_beta   90.00
_cell.angle_gamma   90.00
#
_symmetry.space_group_name_H-M   'P 1'
#
loop_
_entity.id
_entity.type
_entity.pdbx_description
1 polymer ?
#
loop_
_entity_poly.entity_id
_entity_poly.type
_entity_poly.pdbx_seq_one_letter_code
_entity_poly.pdbx_strand_id
1 'polypeptide(L)'
;MDILLNELSLSGQYDSREIFVEEILPILIGVLDEIQELFKATIYKNQQFYSSKVTKTDTIHDILVGNLSRQYPGLRKIKRQFFSPLFAEPYWEGTRKHSENYSYTYEGNDICNHSVAEACERDKVIVSFKKSELFREETLSILKNGNEQIDIDNLFNAGQYLNVLRQRGIIYSFSLKDGTRFQKDGRIVQGQNVYRENDTGYYWYLDNLHKNHYEVFDGNGQHIGTANTDGVIDPCKKVNGRTLQ
;
A
#
# COMPACT_ATOMS: atom_id res chain seq x y z
N MET A 1 -4.75 -1.13 10.14
CA MET A 1 -4.37 -2.36 9.44
C MET A 1 -3.00 -2.78 9.91
N ASP A 2 -2.81 -4.07 10.10
CA ASP A 2 -1.57 -4.77 10.40
C ASP A 2 -1.09 -5.50 9.14
N ILE A 3 0.13 -5.18 8.70
CA ILE A 3 0.76 -5.75 7.50
C ILE A 3 2.04 -6.47 7.91
N LEU A 4 2.30 -7.63 7.33
CA LEU A 4 3.43 -8.47 7.71
C LEU A 4 4.49 -8.49 6.58
N LEU A 5 5.75 -8.23 6.90
CA LEU A 5 6.86 -8.47 5.96
C LEU A 5 7.10 -9.98 5.84
N ASN A 6 6.94 -10.52 4.63
CA ASN A 6 7.08 -11.94 4.36
C ASN A 6 8.56 -12.33 4.18
N GLU A 7 9.18 -12.82 5.25
CA GLU A 7 10.56 -13.29 5.24
C GLU A 7 10.78 -14.54 4.39
N LEU A 8 9.74 -15.35 4.16
CA LEU A 8 9.83 -16.55 3.30
C LEU A 8 9.95 -16.20 1.82
N SER A 9 9.62 -14.96 1.43
CA SER A 9 9.87 -14.50 0.07
C SER A 9 11.35 -14.32 -0.25
N LEU A 10 12.24 -14.45 0.73
CA LEU A 10 13.70 -14.42 0.58
C LEU A 10 14.30 -15.81 0.85
N SER A 11 14.90 -16.39 -0.17
CA SER A 11 15.52 -17.73 -0.12
C SER A 11 16.93 -17.76 -0.71
N GLY A 12 17.55 -16.59 -0.90
CA GLY A 12 18.87 -16.45 -1.54
C GLY A 12 18.80 -16.37 -3.06
N GLN A 13 17.68 -15.90 -3.60
CA GLN A 13 17.36 -15.94 -5.03
C GLN A 13 18.08 -14.90 -5.89
N TYR A 14 18.70 -13.88 -5.30
CA TYR A 14 19.37 -12.84 -6.08
C TYR A 14 20.83 -13.20 -6.35
N ASP A 15 21.26 -13.00 -7.60
CA ASP A 15 22.61 -13.36 -8.05
C ASP A 15 23.69 -12.51 -7.36
N SER A 16 23.36 -11.27 -6.99
CA SER A 16 24.30 -10.37 -6.32
C SER A 16 23.63 -9.39 -5.35
N ARG A 17 24.45 -8.79 -4.50
CA ARG A 17 24.03 -7.75 -3.55
C ARG A 17 23.59 -6.49 -4.28
N GLU A 18 24.28 -6.15 -5.37
CA GLU A 18 24.00 -4.99 -6.21
C GLU A 18 22.59 -5.07 -6.79
N ILE A 19 22.19 -6.23 -7.34
CA ILE A 19 20.83 -6.45 -7.84
C ILE A 19 19.81 -6.19 -6.72
N PHE A 20 20.05 -6.72 -5.53
CA PHE A 20 19.14 -6.51 -4.41
C PHE A 20 19.05 -5.03 -4.00
N VAL A 21 20.19 -4.36 -3.86
CA VAL A 21 20.25 -2.97 -3.37
C VAL A 21 19.73 -1.96 -4.40
N GLU A 22 20.05 -2.17 -5.69
CA GLU A 22 19.78 -1.21 -6.75
C GLU A 22 18.46 -1.47 -7.49
N GLU A 23 17.96 -2.72 -7.52
CA GLU A 23 16.69 -3.04 -8.19
C GLU A 23 15.58 -3.40 -7.20
N ILE A 24 15.84 -4.32 -6.28
CA ILE A 24 14.78 -4.94 -5.46
C ILE A 24 14.36 -4.04 -4.31
N LEU A 25 15.34 -3.48 -3.60
CA LEU A 25 15.08 -2.66 -2.43
C LEU A 25 14.30 -1.38 -2.78
N PRO A 26 14.57 -0.67 -3.89
CA PRO A 26 13.72 0.45 -4.34
C PRO A 26 12.26 0.05 -4.60
N ILE A 27 12.00 -1.15 -5.09
CA ILE A 27 10.64 -1.64 -5.31
C ILE A 27 9.92 -1.86 -3.97
N LEU A 28 10.58 -2.54 -3.01
CA LEU A 28 10.06 -2.70 -1.65
C LEU A 28 9.76 -1.33 -1.03
N ILE A 29 10.68 -0.38 -1.16
CA ILE A 29 10.52 0.99 -0.67
C ILE A 29 9.29 1.67 -1.25
N GLY A 30 9.03 1.51 -2.55
CA GLY A 30 7.82 2.06 -3.17
C GLY A 30 6.53 1.50 -2.55
N VAL A 31 6.50 0.22 -2.20
CA VAL A 31 5.37 -0.40 -1.48
C VAL A 31 5.25 0.16 -0.06
N LEU A 32 6.36 0.27 0.67
CA LEU A 32 6.35 0.77 2.03
C LEU A 32 5.95 2.26 2.12
N ASP A 33 6.43 3.10 1.19
CA ASP A 33 6.02 4.49 1.08
C ASP A 33 4.51 4.59 0.83
N GLU A 34 3.98 3.83 -0.13
CA GLU A 34 2.54 3.80 -0.41
C GLU A 34 1.72 3.43 0.85
N ILE A 35 2.16 2.41 1.61
CA ILE A 35 1.51 2.00 2.85
C ILE A 35 1.50 3.14 3.88
N GLN A 36 2.64 3.82 4.06
CA GLN A 36 2.78 4.89 5.03
C GLN A 36 2.03 6.16 4.61
N GLU A 37 1.90 6.44 3.32
CA GLU A 37 1.18 7.60 2.79
C GLU A 37 -0.34 7.42 2.86
N LEU A 38 -0.87 6.25 2.48
CA LEU A 38 -2.32 6.06 2.32
C LEU A 38 -3.04 5.79 3.64
N PHE A 39 -2.49 4.93 4.51
CA PHE A 39 -3.22 4.44 5.67
C PHE A 39 -2.39 4.37 6.96
N LYS A 40 -1.07 4.62 6.89
CA LYS A 40 -0.13 4.51 8.02
C LYS A 40 -0.27 3.17 8.76
N ALA A 41 -0.40 2.09 7.99
CA ALA A 41 -0.55 0.75 8.57
C ALA A 41 0.68 0.37 9.39
N THR A 42 0.46 -0.42 10.44
CA THR A 42 1.54 -0.99 11.24
C THR A 42 2.18 -2.11 10.44
N ILE A 43 3.50 -2.06 10.30
CA ILE A 43 4.26 -3.09 9.58
C ILE A 43 5.03 -3.92 10.60
N TYR A 44 4.70 -5.20 10.69
CA TYR A 44 5.41 -6.15 11.53
C TYR A 44 6.40 -6.97 10.71
N LYS A 45 7.38 -7.53 11.41
CA LYS A 45 8.30 -8.54 10.90
C LYS A 45 8.52 -9.62 11.94
N ASN A 46 9.03 -10.77 11.52
CA ASN A 46 9.45 -11.79 12.48
C ASN A 46 10.80 -11.41 13.11
N GLN A 47 11.11 -11.94 14.29
CA GLN A 47 12.37 -11.68 15.00
C GLN A 47 13.60 -12.15 14.21
N GLN A 48 13.42 -13.16 13.35
CA GLN A 48 14.48 -13.73 12.52
C GLN A 48 14.62 -13.08 11.14
N PHE A 49 13.93 -11.96 10.89
CA PHE A 49 13.86 -11.33 9.57
C PHE A 49 15.23 -10.99 8.98
N TYR A 50 16.15 -10.53 9.84
CA TYR A 50 17.50 -10.17 9.43
C TYR A 50 18.35 -11.38 9.03
N SER A 51 17.98 -12.58 9.44
CA SER A 51 18.66 -13.83 9.10
C SER A 51 18.25 -14.36 7.71
N SER A 52 17.21 -13.80 7.09
CA SER A 52 16.76 -14.22 5.75
C SER A 52 17.81 -13.99 4.69
N LYS A 53 18.01 -15.00 3.84
CA LYS A 53 19.00 -15.00 2.77
C LYS A 53 18.54 -14.18 1.58
N VAL A 54 19.35 -13.21 1.19
CA VAL A 54 19.15 -12.38 0.00
C VAL A 54 19.86 -12.99 -1.20
N THR A 55 21.14 -13.32 -1.02
CA THR A 55 21.92 -14.13 -1.97
C THR A 55 22.17 -15.51 -1.35
N LYS A 56 22.87 -16.40 -2.05
CA LYS A 56 23.27 -17.70 -1.50
C LYS A 56 24.07 -17.58 -0.20
N THR A 57 24.79 -16.47 -0.02
CA THR A 57 25.74 -16.25 1.08
C THR A 57 25.35 -15.11 2.01
N ASP A 58 24.63 -14.10 1.52
CA ASP A 58 24.36 -12.87 2.26
C ASP A 58 22.93 -12.83 2.81
N THR A 59 22.81 -12.29 4.01
CA THR A 59 21.53 -12.07 4.69
C THR A 59 21.08 -10.62 4.58
N ILE A 60 19.82 -10.36 4.97
CA ILE A 60 19.31 -9.00 5.17
C ILE A 60 20.17 -8.23 6.16
N HIS A 61 20.67 -8.87 7.22
CA HIS A 61 21.59 -8.27 8.17
C HIS A 61 22.87 -7.77 7.48
N ASP A 62 23.50 -8.61 6.66
CA ASP A 62 24.78 -8.27 6.01
C ASP A 62 24.66 -7.04 5.11
N ILE A 63 23.54 -6.95 4.38
CA ILE A 63 23.28 -5.87 3.44
C ILE A 63 22.81 -4.61 4.15
N LEU A 64 21.79 -4.72 5.00
CA LEU A 64 21.15 -3.56 5.61
C LEU A 64 21.91 -3.08 6.85
N VAL A 65 22.46 -3.94 7.69
CA VAL A 65 23.12 -3.51 8.95
C VAL A 65 24.64 -3.50 8.82
N GLY A 66 25.18 -4.47 8.08
CA GLY A 66 26.61 -4.70 7.94
C GLY A 66 27.42 -3.58 7.25
N ASN A 67 28.71 -3.86 7.07
CA ASN A 67 29.69 -2.93 6.52
C ASN A 67 29.39 -2.52 5.07
N LEU A 68 28.59 -3.32 4.35
CA LEU A 68 28.12 -3.05 2.99
C LEU A 68 27.27 -1.79 2.90
N SER A 69 26.57 -1.41 3.98
CA SER A 69 25.78 -0.18 4.00
C SER A 69 26.60 1.10 3.76
N ARG A 70 27.93 1.06 3.91
CA ARG A 70 28.83 2.17 3.58
C ARG A 70 29.19 2.25 2.09
N GLN A 71 29.03 1.15 1.36
CA GLN A 71 29.39 1.04 -0.05
C GLN A 71 28.28 1.54 -0.98
N TYR A 72 27.03 1.51 -0.52
CA TYR A 72 25.87 1.99 -1.28
C TYR A 72 25.24 3.21 -0.59
N PRO A 73 25.56 4.45 -1.02
CA PRO A 73 25.01 5.67 -0.41
C PRO A 73 23.48 5.70 -0.31
N GLY A 74 22.79 5.06 -1.26
CA GLY A 74 21.33 4.89 -1.25
C GLY A 74 20.80 4.23 0.03
N LEU A 75 21.53 3.25 0.59
CA LEU A 75 21.14 2.58 1.84
C LEU A 75 21.06 3.52 3.03
N ARG A 76 21.86 4.58 3.07
CA ARG A 76 21.80 5.57 4.15
C ARG A 76 20.48 6.33 4.15
N LYS A 77 19.97 6.69 2.97
CA LYS A 77 18.66 7.34 2.83
C LYS A 77 17.54 6.38 3.27
N ILE A 78 17.64 5.13 2.84
CA ILE A 78 16.67 4.06 3.15
C ILE A 78 16.58 3.81 4.64
N LYS A 79 17.72 3.63 5.32
CA LYS A 79 17.77 3.48 6.77
C LYS A 79 17.08 4.61 7.52
N ARG A 80 17.23 5.84 7.03
CA ARG A 80 16.62 7.02 7.65
C ARG A 80 15.11 7.06 7.43
N GLN A 81 14.66 6.82 6.21
CA GLN A 81 13.26 6.93 5.82
C GLN A 81 12.41 5.76 6.35
N PHE A 82 12.98 4.55 6.32
CA PHE A 82 12.29 3.31 6.69
C PHE A 82 12.84 2.71 7.98
N PHE A 83 13.39 3.54 8.86
CA PHE A 83 13.89 3.08 10.16
C PHE A 83 12.80 2.31 10.91
N SER A 84 11.60 2.89 11.01
CA SER A 84 10.51 2.26 11.77
C SER A 84 10.10 0.88 11.20
N PRO A 85 9.68 0.76 9.94
CA PRO A 85 9.22 -0.54 9.43
C PRO A 85 10.34 -1.58 9.30
N LEU A 86 11.56 -1.17 8.94
CA LEU A 86 12.65 -2.11 8.69
C LEU A 86 13.59 -2.34 9.88
N PHE A 87 13.63 -1.48 10.90
CA PHE A 87 14.63 -1.50 11.97
C PHE A 87 14.09 -1.37 13.40
N ALA A 88 12.89 -0.82 13.61
CA ALA A 88 12.30 -0.66 14.93
C ALA A 88 11.25 -1.76 15.23
N GLU A 89 10.72 -1.79 16.45
CA GLU A 89 9.47 -2.51 16.76
C GLU A 89 8.33 -2.06 15.81
N PRO A 90 7.31 -2.91 15.54
CA PRO A 90 7.01 -4.16 16.23
C PRO A 90 7.50 -5.44 15.54
N TYR A 91 7.86 -6.44 16.36
CA TYR A 91 7.89 -7.84 15.96
C TYR A 91 6.54 -8.51 16.26
N TRP A 92 6.03 -9.34 15.34
CA TRP A 92 4.69 -9.92 15.54
C TRP A 92 4.67 -10.97 16.65
N GLU A 93 5.80 -11.62 16.96
CA GLU A 93 5.87 -12.67 18.00
C GLU A 93 5.43 -12.16 19.38
N GLY A 94 5.72 -10.90 19.70
CA GLY A 94 5.29 -10.29 20.97
C GLY A 94 3.78 -10.09 21.09
N THR A 95 3.05 -10.12 19.96
CA THR A 95 1.58 -9.98 19.90
C THR A 95 0.93 -11.06 19.05
N ARG A 96 1.57 -12.23 18.96
CA ARG A 96 1.22 -13.33 18.06
C ARG A 96 -0.28 -13.63 18.08
N LYS A 97 -0.88 -13.80 16.90
CA LYS A 97 -2.29 -14.12 16.71
C LYS A 97 -2.52 -15.56 16.29
N HIS A 98 -1.65 -16.13 15.46
CA HIS A 98 -1.79 -17.54 15.10
C HIS A 98 -1.45 -18.47 16.26
N SER A 99 -2.24 -19.54 16.37
CA SER A 99 -2.08 -20.57 17.39
C SER A 99 -1.02 -21.58 16.94
N GLU A 100 -0.18 -22.02 17.88
CA GLU A 100 0.78 -23.12 17.64
C GLU A 100 0.09 -24.47 17.39
N ASN A 101 -1.20 -24.59 17.73
CA ASN A 101 -1.99 -25.79 17.50
C ASN A 101 -2.61 -25.88 16.09
N TYR A 102 -2.46 -24.82 15.28
CA TYR A 102 -2.97 -24.80 13.91
C TYR A 102 -1.84 -25.09 12.92
N SER A 103 -2.20 -25.72 11.80
CA SER A 103 -1.31 -25.86 10.66
C SER A 103 -1.70 -24.89 9.55
N TYR A 104 -0.70 -24.33 8.87
CA TYR A 104 -0.87 -23.44 7.72
C TYR A 104 0.06 -23.92 6.62
N THR A 105 -0.49 -24.19 5.45
CA THR A 105 0.31 -24.60 4.28
C THR A 105 0.01 -23.73 3.07
N TYR A 106 1.04 -23.54 2.23
CA TYR A 106 0.94 -22.82 0.97
C TYR A 106 1.75 -23.54 -0.10
N GLU A 107 1.09 -23.89 -1.21
CA GLU A 107 1.64 -24.76 -2.27
C GLU A 107 2.31 -26.04 -1.74
N GLY A 108 1.73 -26.61 -0.68
CA GLY A 108 2.25 -27.82 -0.02
C GLY A 108 3.42 -27.60 0.94
N ASN A 109 3.92 -26.37 1.10
CA ASN A 109 4.96 -26.02 2.07
C ASN A 109 4.33 -25.64 3.41
N ASP A 110 4.93 -26.07 4.51
CA ASP A 110 4.59 -25.60 5.85
C ASP A 110 5.06 -24.16 6.03
N ILE A 111 4.15 -23.29 6.44
CA ILE A 111 4.41 -21.87 6.69
C ILE A 111 4.04 -21.47 8.14
N CYS A 112 3.78 -22.45 9.02
CA CYS A 112 3.57 -22.18 10.43
C CYS A 112 4.73 -21.42 11.06
N ASN A 113 4.43 -20.56 12.04
CA ASN A 113 5.41 -19.71 12.72
C ASN A 113 6.15 -18.71 11.81
N HIS A 114 5.62 -18.46 10.61
CA HIS A 114 6.10 -17.42 9.72
C HIS A 114 5.09 -16.29 9.55
N SER A 115 5.56 -15.16 9.04
CA SER A 115 4.74 -13.96 8.84
C SER A 115 3.50 -14.20 7.97
N VAL A 116 3.55 -15.17 7.05
CA VAL A 116 2.42 -15.53 6.17
C VAL A 116 1.28 -16.19 6.97
N ALA A 117 1.60 -17.12 7.88
CA ALA A 117 0.60 -17.72 8.76
C ALA A 117 0.03 -16.69 9.75
N GLU A 118 0.89 -15.83 10.30
CA GLU A 118 0.45 -14.73 11.17
C GLU A 118 -0.51 -13.76 10.46
N ALA A 119 -0.28 -13.49 9.17
CA ALA A 119 -1.15 -12.62 8.38
C ALA A 119 -2.58 -13.18 8.22
N CYS A 120 -2.74 -14.50 8.19
CA CYS A 120 -4.04 -15.15 8.09
C CYS A 120 -4.97 -14.79 9.26
N GLU A 121 -4.39 -14.51 10.43
CA GLU A 121 -5.09 -14.18 11.68
C GLU A 121 -5.11 -12.67 11.98
N ARG A 122 -4.60 -11.85 11.05
CA ARG A 122 -4.62 -10.39 11.10
C ARG A 122 -5.43 -9.85 9.92
N ASP A 123 -5.02 -8.71 9.37
CA ASP A 123 -5.70 -8.08 8.25
C ASP A 123 -5.42 -8.75 6.89
N LYS A 124 -4.78 -9.93 6.85
CA LYS A 124 -4.60 -10.73 5.63
C LYS A 124 -3.88 -9.96 4.53
N VAL A 125 -2.84 -9.19 4.90
CA VAL A 125 -1.98 -8.47 3.96
C VAL A 125 -0.52 -8.73 4.33
N ILE A 126 0.26 -9.13 3.33
CA ILE A 126 1.71 -9.30 3.45
C ILE A 126 2.44 -8.44 2.42
N VAL A 127 3.72 -8.18 2.66
CA VAL A 127 4.63 -7.60 1.68
C VAL A 127 5.75 -8.61 1.40
N SER A 128 5.86 -9.04 0.15
CA SER A 128 6.91 -9.95 -0.32
C SER A 128 7.96 -9.20 -1.15
N PHE A 129 9.18 -9.73 -1.14
CA PHE A 129 10.24 -9.25 -2.02
C PHE A 129 9.98 -9.71 -3.45
N LYS A 130 10.13 -8.79 -4.41
CA LYS A 130 9.88 -9.09 -5.83
C LYS A 130 10.88 -10.12 -6.37
N LYS A 131 10.46 -10.87 -7.40
CA LYS A 131 11.19 -12.03 -7.96
C LYS A 131 11.30 -13.21 -6.96
N SER A 132 10.35 -13.33 -6.03
CA SER A 132 10.16 -14.56 -5.27
C SER A 132 9.32 -15.53 -6.11
N GLU A 133 9.84 -16.73 -6.39
CA GLU A 133 9.12 -17.73 -7.20
C GLU A 133 7.83 -18.21 -6.51
N LEU A 134 7.89 -18.45 -5.20
CA LEU A 134 6.75 -18.94 -4.42
C LEU A 134 5.71 -17.84 -4.18
N PHE A 135 6.13 -16.58 -4.07
CA PHE A 135 5.26 -15.46 -3.66
C PHE A 135 5.10 -14.41 -4.76
N ARG A 136 4.79 -14.86 -5.98
CA ARG A 136 4.64 -13.98 -7.17
C ARG A 136 3.20 -13.51 -7.45
N GLU A 137 2.21 -14.21 -6.90
CA GLU A 137 0.80 -13.88 -7.11
C GLU A 137 0.35 -12.78 -6.15
N GLU A 138 -0.60 -11.93 -6.58
CA GLU A 138 -1.12 -10.82 -5.76
C GLU A 138 -2.08 -11.29 -4.66
N THR A 139 -2.65 -12.49 -4.81
CA THR A 139 -3.50 -13.13 -3.80
C THR A 139 -2.99 -14.54 -3.59
N LEU A 140 -2.79 -14.93 -2.33
CA LEU A 140 -2.31 -16.25 -1.95
C LEU A 140 -3.40 -16.99 -1.20
N SER A 141 -3.73 -18.20 -1.67
CA SER A 141 -4.71 -19.07 -1.01
C SER A 141 -3.99 -20.01 -0.03
N ILE A 142 -4.07 -19.67 1.25
CA ILE A 142 -3.46 -20.42 2.34
C ILE A 142 -4.42 -21.49 2.84
N LEU A 143 -3.93 -22.72 3.06
CA LEU A 143 -4.73 -23.80 3.63
C LEU A 143 -4.44 -23.94 5.13
N LYS A 144 -5.43 -23.61 5.95
CA LYS A 144 -5.40 -23.77 7.41
C LYS A 144 -6.03 -25.10 7.80
N ASN A 145 -5.35 -25.84 8.69
CA ASN A 145 -5.76 -27.15 9.22
C ASN A 145 -6.13 -28.19 8.15
N GLY A 146 -5.62 -28.03 6.93
CA GLY A 146 -5.86 -28.92 5.79
C GLY A 146 -7.22 -28.80 5.12
N ASN A 147 -8.11 -27.90 5.56
CA ASN A 147 -9.47 -27.82 5.02
C ASN A 147 -10.06 -26.40 4.88
N GLU A 148 -9.53 -25.41 5.60
CA GLU A 148 -10.00 -24.03 5.54
C GLU A 148 -9.10 -23.23 4.62
N GLN A 149 -9.67 -22.65 3.56
CA GLN A 149 -8.93 -21.76 2.67
C GLN A 149 -9.05 -20.31 3.14
N ILE A 150 -7.91 -19.63 3.28
CA ILE A 150 -7.81 -18.23 3.65
C ILE A 150 -7.04 -17.52 2.54
N ASP A 151 -7.68 -16.59 1.86
CA ASP A 151 -7.02 -15.74 0.89
C ASP A 151 -6.40 -14.51 1.58
N ILE A 152 -5.15 -14.22 1.26
CA ILE A 152 -4.40 -13.05 1.74
C ILE A 152 -3.85 -12.26 0.56
N ASP A 153 -3.77 -10.94 0.71
CA ASP A 153 -3.19 -10.05 -0.30
C ASP A 153 -1.67 -9.97 -0.15
N ASN A 154 -0.95 -10.10 -1.26
CA ASN A 154 0.51 -10.09 -1.32
C ASN A 154 1.01 -8.91 -2.15
N LEU A 155 1.65 -7.97 -1.45
CA LEU A 155 2.16 -6.73 -2.02
C LEU A 155 3.64 -6.89 -2.37
N PHE A 156 4.00 -6.59 -3.62
CA PHE A 156 5.38 -6.61 -4.11
C PHE A 156 5.65 -5.53 -5.17
N ASN A 157 4.68 -4.66 -5.47
CA ASN A 157 4.82 -3.42 -6.27
C ASN A 157 3.94 -2.30 -5.73
N ALA A 158 4.41 -1.06 -5.90
CA ALA A 158 3.59 0.12 -5.66
C ALA A 158 2.31 0.10 -6.53
N GLY A 159 1.22 0.63 -6.00
CA GLY A 159 -0.12 0.60 -6.60
C GLY A 159 -0.98 -0.56 -6.10
N GLN A 160 -0.35 -1.67 -5.68
CA GLN A 160 -1.09 -2.84 -5.19
C GLN A 160 -1.78 -2.56 -3.85
N TYR A 161 -1.18 -1.77 -2.95
CA TYR A 161 -1.84 -1.47 -1.68
C TYR A 161 -3.07 -0.59 -1.89
N LEU A 162 -2.98 0.41 -2.77
CA LEU A 162 -4.14 1.20 -3.18
C LEU A 162 -5.26 0.32 -3.75
N ASN A 163 -4.91 -0.67 -4.59
CA ASN A 163 -5.88 -1.60 -5.14
C ASN A 163 -6.55 -2.44 -4.06
N VAL A 164 -5.79 -2.96 -3.09
CA VAL A 164 -6.31 -3.70 -1.93
C VAL A 164 -7.30 -2.83 -1.14
N LEU A 165 -6.91 -1.58 -0.83
CA LEU A 165 -7.78 -0.66 -0.10
C LEU A 165 -9.08 -0.36 -0.86
N ARG A 166 -9.01 -0.23 -2.19
CA ARG A 166 -10.20 -0.03 -3.05
C ARG A 166 -11.10 -1.25 -3.10
N GLN A 167 -10.54 -2.43 -3.32
CA GLN A 167 -11.29 -3.69 -3.40
C GLN A 167 -12.00 -4.01 -2.08
N ARG A 168 -11.36 -3.69 -0.95
CA ARG A 168 -11.93 -3.85 0.39
C ARG A 168 -12.86 -2.71 0.81
N GLY A 169 -13.09 -1.71 -0.06
CA GLY A 169 -13.95 -0.56 0.22
C GLY A 169 -13.44 0.35 1.34
N ILE A 170 -12.14 0.30 1.65
CA ILE A 170 -11.51 1.14 2.68
C ILE A 170 -11.23 2.54 2.13
N ILE A 171 -10.75 2.61 0.88
CA ILE A 171 -10.61 3.85 0.14
C ILE A 171 -11.54 3.80 -1.06
N TYR A 172 -12.44 4.78 -1.14
CA TYR A 172 -13.25 4.98 -2.34
C TYR A 172 -12.48 5.85 -3.31
N SER A 173 -12.37 5.41 -4.56
CA SER A 173 -11.93 6.30 -5.64
C SER A 173 -12.87 7.51 -5.66
N PHE A 174 -12.32 8.72 -5.54
CA PHE A 174 -13.14 9.92 -5.63
C PHE A 174 -13.97 9.87 -6.91
N SER A 175 -15.27 9.97 -6.75
CA SER A 175 -16.21 9.88 -7.85
C SER A 175 -17.37 10.80 -7.55
N LEU A 176 -17.63 11.73 -8.46
CA LEU A 176 -18.84 12.55 -8.37
C LEU A 176 -20.12 11.73 -8.47
N LYS A 177 -20.04 10.46 -8.91
CA LYS A 177 -21.17 9.53 -8.95
C LYS A 177 -21.39 8.77 -7.63
N ASP A 178 -20.53 8.98 -6.62
CA ASP A 178 -20.76 8.44 -5.29
C ASP A 178 -21.99 9.12 -4.67
N GLY A 179 -23.13 8.44 -4.73
CA GLY A 179 -24.41 8.93 -4.24
C GLY A 179 -24.47 9.14 -2.73
N THR A 180 -23.50 8.62 -1.97
CA THR A 180 -23.42 8.83 -0.52
C THR A 180 -22.82 10.21 -0.19
N ARG A 181 -21.88 10.69 -1.01
CA ARG A 181 -21.20 11.98 -0.85
C ARG A 181 -21.77 13.08 -1.75
N PHE A 182 -22.26 12.73 -2.93
CA PHE A 182 -22.68 13.68 -3.95
C PHE A 182 -24.12 13.43 -4.41
N GLN A 183 -24.85 14.51 -4.61
CA GLN A 183 -26.14 14.52 -5.28
C GLN A 183 -26.00 15.20 -6.65
N LYS A 184 -26.53 14.59 -7.70
CA LYS A 184 -26.58 15.23 -9.02
C LYS A 184 -27.49 16.47 -8.96
N ASP A 185 -26.95 17.63 -9.32
CA ASP A 185 -27.61 18.93 -9.17
C ASP A 185 -28.51 19.30 -10.36
N GLY A 186 -28.30 18.66 -11.52
CA GLY A 186 -29.10 18.84 -12.73
C GLY A 186 -28.53 19.83 -13.74
N ARG A 187 -27.68 20.77 -13.29
CA ARG A 187 -26.90 21.64 -14.20
C ARG A 187 -25.89 20.84 -15.03
N ILE A 188 -25.61 21.35 -16.23
CA ILE A 188 -24.59 20.82 -17.14
C ILE A 188 -23.67 21.97 -17.53
N VAL A 189 -22.38 21.84 -17.22
CA VAL A 189 -21.35 22.83 -17.51
C VAL A 189 -20.28 22.18 -18.38
N GLN A 190 -19.96 22.79 -19.51
CA GLN A 190 -19.02 22.22 -20.51
C GLN A 190 -19.38 20.79 -20.96
N GLY A 191 -20.66 20.42 -20.95
CA GLY A 191 -21.11 19.06 -21.27
C GLY A 191 -20.91 18.04 -20.14
N GLN A 192 -20.50 18.47 -18.94
CA GLN A 192 -20.34 17.63 -17.76
C GLN A 192 -21.43 17.93 -16.74
N ASN A 193 -21.92 16.87 -16.08
CA ASN A 193 -22.93 17.04 -15.04
C ASN A 193 -22.31 17.71 -13.81
N VAL A 194 -23.05 18.64 -13.21
CA VAL A 194 -22.73 19.22 -11.91
C VAL A 194 -23.27 18.33 -10.80
N TYR A 195 -22.47 18.17 -9.76
CA TYR A 195 -22.81 17.43 -8.55
C TYR A 195 -22.61 18.33 -7.34
N ARG A 196 -23.52 18.24 -6.38
CA ARG A 196 -23.47 18.93 -5.10
C ARG A 196 -23.00 17.97 -4.03
N GLU A 197 -21.95 18.33 -3.29
CA GLU A 197 -21.47 17.58 -2.13
C GLU A 197 -22.43 17.75 -0.97
N ASN A 198 -22.82 16.65 -0.34
CA ASN A 198 -23.86 16.62 0.70
C ASN A 198 -23.43 17.37 1.96
N ASP A 199 -22.17 17.18 2.40
CA ASP A 199 -21.67 17.71 3.68
C ASP A 199 -21.38 19.21 3.62
N THR A 200 -20.78 19.68 2.52
CA THR A 200 -20.31 21.07 2.37
C THR A 200 -21.28 21.94 1.60
N GLY A 201 -22.16 21.33 0.79
CA GLY A 201 -22.99 22.02 -0.19
C GLY A 201 -22.21 22.53 -1.41
N TYR A 202 -20.93 22.21 -1.55
CA TYR A 202 -20.10 22.63 -2.68
C TYR A 202 -20.54 21.98 -3.98
N TYR A 203 -20.33 22.67 -5.09
CA TYR A 203 -20.63 22.18 -6.42
C TYR A 203 -19.36 21.79 -7.16
N TRP A 204 -19.42 20.66 -7.83
CA TRP A 204 -18.30 20.02 -8.48
C TRP A 204 -18.69 19.60 -9.90
N TYR A 205 -17.79 19.79 -10.87
CA TYR A 205 -17.90 19.14 -12.18
C TYR A 205 -16.50 18.83 -12.73
N LEU A 206 -16.40 17.80 -13.56
CA LEU A 206 -15.13 17.43 -14.22
C LEU A 206 -14.82 18.46 -15.31
N ASP A 207 -13.61 19.03 -15.34
CA ASP A 207 -13.22 19.90 -16.45
C ASP A 207 -13.15 19.09 -17.74
N ASN A 208 -13.97 19.45 -18.74
CA ASN A 208 -14.12 18.61 -19.93
C ASN A 208 -12.96 18.78 -20.92
N LEU A 209 -12.19 19.87 -20.79
CA LEU A 209 -11.06 20.18 -21.66
C LEU A 209 -9.82 19.36 -21.30
N HIS A 210 -9.50 19.27 -20.01
CA HIS A 210 -8.30 18.58 -19.52
C HIS A 210 -8.59 17.22 -18.89
N LYS A 211 -9.81 16.98 -18.39
CA LYS A 211 -10.29 15.72 -17.78
C LYS A 211 -9.39 15.13 -16.70
N ASN A 212 -8.56 15.95 -16.07
CA ASN A 212 -7.59 15.57 -15.04
C ASN A 212 -7.80 16.31 -13.71
N HIS A 213 -8.83 17.17 -13.63
CA HIS A 213 -9.19 17.89 -12.43
C HIS A 213 -10.69 18.22 -12.43
N TYR A 214 -11.21 18.52 -11.25
CA TYR A 214 -12.57 19.01 -11.04
C TYR A 214 -12.54 20.51 -10.77
N GLU A 215 -13.56 21.20 -11.24
CA GLU A 215 -13.83 22.60 -10.93
C GLU A 215 -14.75 22.63 -9.72
N VAL A 216 -14.41 23.41 -8.69
CA VAL A 216 -15.11 23.41 -7.39
C VAL A 216 -15.62 24.80 -7.03
N PHE A 217 -16.89 24.87 -6.64
CA PHE A 217 -17.59 26.10 -6.28
C PHE A 217 -18.24 25.96 -4.91
N ASP A 218 -18.31 27.05 -4.16
CA ASP A 218 -19.02 27.08 -2.88
C ASP A 218 -20.55 26.98 -3.05
N GLY A 219 -21.28 26.93 -1.94
CA GLY A 219 -22.76 26.87 -1.95
C GLY A 219 -23.46 28.09 -2.57
N ASN A 220 -22.75 29.21 -2.76
CA ASN A 220 -23.25 30.40 -3.46
C ASN A 220 -22.86 30.39 -4.95
N GLY A 221 -22.19 29.34 -5.42
CA GLY A 221 -21.71 29.20 -6.79
C GLY A 221 -20.45 30.00 -7.08
N GLN A 222 -19.67 30.47 -6.10
CA GLN A 222 -18.37 31.13 -6.36
C GLN A 222 -17.27 30.10 -6.51
N HIS A 223 -16.37 30.28 -7.49
CA HIS A 223 -15.24 29.38 -7.69
C HIS A 223 -14.29 29.45 -6.49
N ILE A 224 -13.94 28.30 -5.92
CA ILE A 224 -13.05 28.19 -4.75
C ILE A 224 -11.73 27.50 -5.06
N GLY A 225 -11.58 26.92 -6.25
CA GLY A 225 -10.36 26.26 -6.71
C GLY A 225 -10.68 25.00 -7.51
N THR A 226 -9.62 24.28 -7.88
CA THR A 226 -9.75 23.00 -8.60
C THR A 226 -9.34 21.85 -7.71
N ALA A 227 -9.95 20.69 -7.86
CA ALA A 227 -9.51 19.48 -7.18
C ALA A 227 -8.82 18.49 -8.13
N ASN A 228 -7.86 17.73 -7.64
CA ASN A 228 -7.28 16.62 -8.39
C ASN A 228 -8.27 15.44 -8.50
N THR A 229 -7.88 14.37 -9.21
CA THR A 229 -8.71 13.17 -9.40
C THR A 229 -9.03 12.40 -8.12
N ASP A 230 -8.35 12.72 -7.01
CA ASP A 230 -8.59 12.14 -5.68
C ASP A 230 -9.50 13.03 -4.81
N GLY A 231 -10.00 14.15 -5.36
CA GLY A 231 -10.92 15.05 -4.67
C GLY A 231 -10.27 16.04 -3.71
N VAL A 232 -8.95 16.20 -3.77
CA VAL A 232 -8.21 17.17 -2.96
C VAL A 232 -8.27 18.53 -3.64
N ILE A 233 -8.93 19.50 -3.01
CA ILE A 233 -9.05 20.88 -3.51
C ILE A 233 -7.73 21.62 -3.34
N ASP A 234 -7.31 22.33 -4.39
CA ASP A 234 -6.23 23.32 -4.40
C ASP A 234 -6.82 24.74 -4.48
N PRO A 235 -6.94 25.47 -3.34
CA PRO A 235 -7.50 26.81 -3.31
C PRO A 235 -6.65 27.86 -4.03
N CYS A 236 -5.35 27.60 -4.24
CA CYS A 236 -4.46 28.53 -4.95
C CYS A 236 -4.85 28.67 -6.43
N LYS A 237 -5.63 27.73 -6.98
CA LYS A 237 -6.18 27.77 -8.33
C LYS A 237 -7.54 28.47 -8.43
N LYS A 238 -7.98 29.15 -7.36
CA LYS A 238 -9.18 29.99 -7.40
C LYS A 238 -9.07 31.06 -8.49
N VAL A 239 -10.18 31.27 -9.19
CA VAL A 239 -10.31 32.32 -10.22
C VAL A 239 -11.32 33.33 -9.73
N ASN A 240 -10.85 34.54 -9.39
CA ASN A 240 -11.70 35.58 -8.82
C ASN A 240 -12.80 36.02 -9.80
N GLY A 241 -14.03 36.14 -9.30
CA GLY A 241 -15.20 36.54 -10.10
C GLY A 241 -15.80 35.42 -10.96
N ARG A 242 -15.19 34.23 -11.03
CA ARG A 242 -15.77 33.07 -11.71
C ARG A 242 -16.90 32.49 -10.86
N THR A 243 -18.07 32.34 -11.47
CA THR A 243 -19.25 31.73 -10.83
C THR A 243 -19.72 30.52 -11.61
N LEU A 244 -20.40 29.61 -10.92
CA LEU A 244 -21.09 28.47 -11.50
C LEU A 244 -22.32 28.98 -12.24
N GLN A 245 -22.30 28.86 -13.57
CA GLN A 245 -23.40 29.25 -14.44
C GLN A 245 -24.49 28.17 -14.51
#